data_AF-A0A1D5Q1C6-F1
#
_entry.id   AF-A0A1D5Q1C6-F1
#
_cell.length_a   1.000
_cell.length_b   1.000
_cell.length_c   1.000
_cell.angle_alpha   90.00
_cell.angle_beta   90.00
_cell.angle_gamma   90.00
#
_symmetry.space_group_name_H-M   'P 1'
#
loop_
_entity.id
_entity.type
_entity.pdbx_description
1 polymer ?
#
loop_
_entity_poly.entity_id
_entity_poly.type
_entity_poly.pdbx_seq_one_letter_code
_entity_poly.pdbx_strand_id
1 'polypeptide(L)'
;MRGFLQEGDLISAEVQAVFSDGAVSLHTRSLKYGKLGQGVLVQVSPSLVKRQKTHFHDLPCGASVILGNNGFIWIYPTPEHKEEEAGGFIANLEPVSLADREVISRLRNCVISLVTQRMMLYDTSILYCYEASLPHQIKDILKPEIMEEIVMETRQRLLEQEG
;
A
#
# COMPACT_ATOMS: atom_id res chain seq x y z
N MET A 1 27.05 -6.06 3.87
CA MET A 1 25.76 -5.35 4.07
C MET A 1 25.51 -4.28 3.02
N ARG A 2 26.44 -3.35 2.74
CA ARG A 2 26.25 -2.29 1.72
C ARG A 2 25.94 -2.77 0.28
N GLY A 3 26.28 -4.01 -0.06
CA GLY A 3 25.92 -4.62 -1.34
C GLY A 3 24.47 -5.10 -1.45
N PHE A 4 23.73 -5.14 -0.32
CA PHE A 4 22.34 -5.61 -0.26
C PHE A 4 21.37 -4.48 0.11
N LEU A 5 21.76 -3.64 1.08
CA LEU A 5 20.99 -2.49 1.56
C LEU A 5 21.90 -1.27 1.65
N GLN A 6 21.41 -0.15 1.12
CA GLN A 6 22.05 1.15 1.12
C GLN A 6 21.18 2.17 1.88
N GLU A 7 21.81 3.26 2.32
CA GLU A 7 21.09 4.34 2.99
C GLU A 7 20.03 4.93 2.05
N GLY A 8 18.80 5.06 2.56
CA GLY A 8 17.64 5.51 1.78
C GLY A 8 16.83 4.37 1.12
N ASP A 9 17.32 3.13 1.13
CA ASP A 9 16.52 2.00 0.67
C ASP A 9 15.31 1.77 1.57
N LEU A 10 14.18 1.43 0.96
CA LEU A 10 12.99 0.98 1.68
C LEU A 10 12.99 -0.54 1.79
N ILE A 11 12.56 -1.05 2.94
CA ILE A 11 12.44 -2.49 3.19
C ILE A 11 11.05 -2.83 3.73
N SER A 12 10.55 -4.00 3.36
CA SER A 12 9.51 -4.69 4.12
C SER A 12 10.16 -5.65 5.11
N ALA A 13 9.72 -5.62 6.36
CA ALA A 13 10.25 -6.47 7.42
C ALA A 13 9.17 -6.75 8.48
N GLU A 14 9.45 -7.72 9.33
CA GLU A 14 8.61 -8.04 10.49
C GLU A 14 9.36 -7.79 11.80
N VAL A 15 8.60 -7.52 12.85
CA VAL A 15 9.15 -7.27 14.18
C VAL A 15 9.52 -8.60 14.84
N GLN A 16 10.81 -8.77 15.12
CA GLN A 16 11.32 -9.92 15.86
C GLN A 16 11.09 -9.78 17.36
N ALA A 17 11.43 -8.61 17.88
CA ALA A 17 11.44 -8.33 19.31
C ALA A 17 11.31 -6.82 19.54
N VAL A 18 10.75 -6.47 20.69
CA VAL A 18 10.76 -5.11 21.23
C VAL A 18 11.60 -5.14 22.50
N PHE A 19 12.64 -4.32 22.54
CA PHE A 19 13.56 -4.23 23.67
C PHE A 19 12.99 -3.35 24.79
N SER A 20 13.59 -3.42 25.98
CA SER A 20 13.11 -2.69 27.17
C SER A 20 13.21 -1.17 27.05
N ASP A 21 14.05 -0.66 26.16
CA ASP A 21 14.17 0.75 25.81
C ASP A 21 13.16 1.20 24.74
N GLY A 22 12.32 0.27 24.26
CA GLY A 22 11.35 0.52 23.20
C GLY A 22 11.90 0.38 21.78
N ALA A 23 13.18 0.06 21.61
CA ALA A 23 13.75 -0.21 20.29
C ALA A 23 13.14 -1.49 19.69
N VAL A 24 12.96 -1.50 18.38
CA VAL A 24 12.34 -2.60 17.64
C VAL A 24 13.38 -3.31 16.80
N SER A 25 13.58 -4.61 17.05
CA SER A 25 14.41 -5.47 16.20
C SER A 25 13.60 -5.97 15.01
N LEU A 26 14.11 -5.79 13.80
CA LEU A 26 13.48 -6.23 12.56
C LEU A 26 14.21 -7.44 11.97
N HIS A 27 13.46 -8.31 11.29
CA HIS A 27 14.05 -9.33 10.42
C HIS A 27 13.27 -9.56 9.14
N THR A 28 13.93 -10.19 8.17
CA THR A 28 13.39 -10.56 6.85
C THR A 28 13.59 -12.05 6.61
N ARG A 29 12.99 -12.90 7.46
CA ARG A 29 13.21 -14.37 7.43
C ARG A 29 12.52 -15.06 6.25
N SER A 30 11.41 -14.50 5.76
CA SER A 30 10.67 -15.00 4.59
C SER A 30 11.05 -14.20 3.34
N LEU A 31 11.01 -14.86 2.18
CA LEU A 31 11.34 -14.27 0.88
C LEU A 31 10.38 -13.13 0.46
N LYS A 32 9.20 -13.04 1.06
CA LYS A 32 8.27 -11.91 0.85
C LYS A 32 8.75 -10.59 1.50
N TYR A 33 9.71 -10.68 2.42
CA TYR A 33 10.32 -9.54 3.08
C TYR A 33 11.69 -9.26 2.47
N GLY A 34 12.03 -7.99 2.31
CA GLY A 34 13.27 -7.60 1.67
C GLY A 34 13.28 -6.14 1.26
N LYS A 35 14.20 -5.77 0.38
CA LYS A 35 14.24 -4.44 -0.20
C LYS A 35 13.07 -4.27 -1.17
N LEU A 36 12.44 -3.10 -1.10
CA LEU A 36 11.32 -2.73 -1.95
C LEU A 36 11.85 -2.13 -3.25
N GLY A 37 11.31 -2.58 -4.37
CA GLY A 37 11.66 -2.11 -5.70
C GLY A 37 11.02 -0.77 -6.04
N GLN A 38 10.62 -0.58 -7.30
CA GLN A 38 9.92 0.62 -7.73
C GLN A 38 8.47 0.64 -7.24
N GLY A 39 8.02 1.79 -6.74
CA GLY A 39 6.68 1.98 -6.19
C GLY A 39 6.55 3.34 -5.52
N VAL A 40 5.49 3.51 -4.75
CA VAL A 40 5.16 4.76 -4.05
C VAL A 40 4.87 4.46 -2.58
N LEU A 41 5.52 5.22 -1.69
CA LEU A 41 5.26 5.21 -0.26
C LEU A 41 4.21 6.28 0.09
N VAL A 42 3.22 5.89 0.89
CA VAL A 42 2.27 6.80 1.54
C VAL A 42 2.38 6.64 3.05
N GLN A 43 2.61 7.74 3.76
CA GLN A 43 2.69 7.74 5.22
C GLN A 43 1.36 8.23 5.80
N VAL A 44 0.78 7.43 6.68
CA VAL A 44 -0.51 7.68 7.33
C VAL A 44 -0.39 7.44 8.84
N SER A 45 -1.42 7.80 9.60
CA SER A 45 -1.46 7.43 11.01
C SER A 45 -1.52 5.89 11.15
N PRO A 46 -0.68 5.25 11.98
CA PRO A 46 -0.74 3.81 12.23
C PRO A 46 -2.10 3.36 12.77
N SER A 47 -2.85 4.26 13.43
CA SER A 47 -4.18 3.97 13.97
C SER A 47 -5.24 3.70 12.89
N LEU A 48 -4.98 4.08 11.64
CA LEU A 48 -5.91 3.91 10.53
C LEU A 48 -5.69 2.59 9.78
N VAL A 49 -4.64 1.83 10.07
CA VAL A 49 -4.40 0.53 9.44
C VAL A 49 -5.13 -0.55 10.22
N LYS A 50 -6.07 -1.26 9.59
CA LYS A 50 -6.80 -2.37 10.23
C LYS A 50 -5.82 -3.53 10.42
N ARG A 51 -5.72 -4.05 11.65
CA ARG A 51 -4.92 -5.26 11.92
C ARG A 51 -5.58 -6.46 11.28
N GLN A 52 -4.85 -7.15 10.40
CA GLN A 52 -5.33 -8.33 9.69
C GLN A 52 -4.27 -9.44 9.69
N LYS A 53 -4.67 -10.65 9.28
CA LYS A 53 -3.75 -11.79 9.19
C LYS A 53 -2.71 -11.61 8.09
N THR A 54 -3.10 -10.98 6.98
CA THR A 54 -2.22 -10.60 5.88
C THR A 54 -2.29 -9.09 5.67
N HIS A 55 -1.16 -8.51 5.31
CA HIS A 55 -0.99 -7.09 4.99
C HIS A 55 -0.38 -6.89 3.60
N PHE A 56 -0.15 -7.99 2.86
CA PHE A 56 0.28 -8.00 1.47
C PHE A 56 -0.93 -8.38 0.64
N HIS A 57 -1.30 -7.51 -0.31
CA HIS A 57 -2.48 -7.69 -1.13
C HIS A 57 -2.16 -7.38 -2.58
N ASP A 58 -2.43 -8.35 -3.45
CA ASP A 58 -2.43 -8.15 -4.89
C ASP A 58 -3.85 -7.72 -5.28
N LEU A 59 -4.01 -6.47 -5.74
CA LEU A 59 -5.34 -5.94 -6.11
C LEU A 59 -5.65 -6.28 -7.58
N PRO A 60 -6.93 -6.53 -7.92
CA PRO A 60 -7.32 -6.88 -9.28
C PRO A 60 -7.14 -5.73 -10.29
N CYS A 61 -6.82 -4.51 -9.82
CA CYS A 61 -6.55 -3.35 -10.68
C CYS A 61 -5.14 -3.33 -11.28
N GLY A 62 -4.31 -4.37 -11.08
CA GLY A 62 -2.95 -4.47 -11.63
C GLY A 62 -1.86 -3.88 -10.74
N ALA A 63 -2.18 -3.53 -9.50
CA ALA A 63 -1.22 -3.05 -8.51
C ALA A 63 -1.34 -3.84 -7.21
N SER A 64 -0.25 -3.86 -6.46
CA SER A 64 -0.14 -4.53 -5.17
C SER A 64 0.12 -3.50 -4.07
N VAL A 65 -0.34 -3.80 -2.87
CA VAL A 65 -0.21 -2.92 -1.70
C VAL A 65 0.30 -3.68 -0.48
N ILE A 66 1.24 -3.06 0.23
CA ILE A 66 1.71 -3.49 1.56
C ILE A 66 1.21 -2.48 2.58
N LEU A 67 0.39 -2.94 3.52
CA LEU A 67 -0.17 -2.13 4.60
C LEU A 67 0.69 -2.27 5.85
N GLY A 68 1.74 -1.46 6.00
CA GLY A 68 2.60 -1.50 7.18
C GLY A 68 1.83 -1.16 8.48
N ASN A 69 2.02 -1.97 9.53
CA ASN A 69 1.41 -1.72 10.85
C ASN A 69 1.80 -0.37 11.48
N ASN A 70 2.86 0.25 10.99
CA ASN A 70 3.34 1.56 11.37
C ASN A 70 2.68 2.71 10.58
N GLY A 71 1.72 2.42 9.69
CA GLY A 71 1.11 3.42 8.82
C GLY A 71 1.91 3.74 7.56
N PHE A 72 2.93 2.94 7.23
CA PHE A 72 3.65 3.07 5.97
C PHE A 72 3.03 2.15 4.94
N ILE A 73 2.41 2.74 3.92
CA ILE A 73 1.70 2.04 2.87
C ILE A 73 2.57 2.05 1.61
N TRP A 74 2.93 0.88 1.12
CA TRP A 74 3.72 0.74 -0.10
C TRP A 74 2.83 0.27 -1.24
N ILE A 75 2.81 1.00 -2.35
CA ILE A 75 2.01 0.67 -3.54
C ILE A 75 2.97 0.44 -4.71
N TYR A 76 2.86 -0.70 -5.37
CA TYR A 76 3.79 -1.10 -6.43
C TYR A 76 3.04 -1.87 -7.53
N PRO A 77 3.55 -1.92 -8.78
CA PRO A 77 2.91 -2.70 -9.83
C PRO A 77 2.92 -4.19 -9.46
N THR A 78 1.83 -4.91 -9.75
CA THR A 78 1.81 -6.35 -9.48
C THR A 78 2.77 -7.05 -10.44
N PRO A 79 3.76 -7.80 -9.95
CA PRO A 79 4.72 -8.45 -10.83
C PRO A 79 4.05 -9.60 -11.61
N GLU A 80 4.39 -9.74 -12.90
CA GLU A 80 3.89 -10.83 -13.76
C GLU A 80 4.33 -12.21 -13.24
N HIS A 81 5.54 -12.27 -12.70
CA HIS A 81 6.08 -13.43 -12.01
C HIS A 81 6.27 -13.10 -10.54
N LYS A 82 5.64 -13.87 -9.66
CA LYS A 82 5.99 -13.86 -8.24
C LYS A 82 7.38 -14.48 -8.15
N GLU A 83 8.42 -13.64 -8.12
CA GLU A 83 9.79 -14.09 -7.95
C GLU A 83 9.91 -14.81 -6.59
N GLU A 84 9.75 -16.13 -6.61
CA GLU A 84 9.99 -16.99 -5.44
C GLU A 84 11.49 -17.11 -5.12
N GLU A 85 12.39 -16.53 -5.93
CA GLU A 85 13.82 -16.90 -5.90
C GLU A 85 14.79 -15.77 -5.50
N ALA A 86 14.44 -14.47 -5.54
CA ALA A 86 15.44 -13.40 -5.42
C ALA A 86 15.48 -12.65 -4.06
N GLY A 87 14.66 -13.01 -3.08
CA GLY A 87 14.71 -12.45 -1.71
C GLY A 87 14.64 -10.91 -1.63
N GLY A 88 14.14 -10.25 -2.67
CA GLY A 88 13.96 -8.80 -2.76
C GLY A 88 15.25 -7.97 -2.79
N PHE A 89 16.45 -8.53 -2.96
CA PHE A 89 17.70 -7.74 -2.93
C PHE A 89 18.12 -7.16 -4.30
N ILE A 90 17.50 -7.63 -5.38
CA ILE A 90 17.68 -7.09 -6.73
C ILE A 90 16.40 -6.34 -7.09
N ALA A 91 16.51 -5.03 -7.33
CA ALA A 91 15.37 -4.23 -7.75
C ALA A 91 15.26 -4.27 -9.28
N ASN A 92 14.09 -4.64 -9.81
CA ASN A 92 13.79 -4.41 -11.21
C ASN A 92 13.66 -2.88 -11.43
N LEU A 93 14.60 -2.32 -12.21
CA LEU A 93 14.67 -0.90 -12.56
C LEU A 93 14.13 -0.61 -13.97
N GLU A 94 13.45 -1.58 -14.59
CA GLU A 94 12.80 -1.39 -15.87
C GLU A 94 11.69 -0.33 -15.79
N PRO A 95 11.45 0.44 -16.86
CA PRO A 95 10.40 1.43 -16.87
C PRO A 95 9.03 0.81 -16.64
N VAL A 96 8.37 1.19 -15.54
CA VAL A 96 6.96 0.84 -15.31
C VAL A 96 6.08 1.53 -16.35
N SER A 97 5.12 0.79 -16.92
CA SER A 97 4.22 1.28 -17.97
C SER A 97 3.38 2.47 -17.50
N LEU A 98 2.88 3.29 -18.45
CA LEU A 98 2.03 4.42 -18.12
C LEU A 98 0.73 3.97 -17.44
N ALA A 99 0.13 2.88 -17.92
CA ALA A 99 -1.10 2.32 -17.35
C ALA A 99 -0.91 1.93 -15.88
N ASP A 100 0.17 1.23 -15.55
CA ASP A 100 0.44 0.84 -14.16
C ASP A 100 0.72 2.05 -13.27
N ARG A 101 1.42 3.06 -13.79
CA ARG A 101 1.68 4.32 -13.06
C ARG A 101 0.39 5.08 -12.77
N GLU A 102 -0.57 5.07 -13.69
CA GLU A 102 -1.89 5.68 -13.49
C GLU A 102 -2.66 4.96 -12.39
N VAL A 103 -2.66 3.62 -12.38
CA VAL A 103 -3.28 2.82 -11.31
C VAL A 103 -2.64 3.13 -9.95
N ILE A 104 -1.31 3.12 -9.86
CA ILE A 104 -0.57 3.42 -8.61
C ILE A 104 -0.88 4.84 -8.12
N SER A 105 -0.92 5.81 -9.03
CA SER A 105 -1.22 7.22 -8.71
C SER A 105 -2.65 7.39 -8.21
N ARG A 106 -3.61 6.69 -8.83
CA ARG A 106 -5.02 6.66 -8.41
C ARG A 106 -5.16 6.03 -7.02
N LEU A 107 -4.56 4.87 -6.79
CA LEU A 107 -4.55 4.21 -5.48
C LEU A 107 -3.94 5.10 -4.40
N ARG A 108 -2.82 5.76 -4.68
CA ARG A 108 -2.21 6.73 -3.77
C ARG A 108 -3.19 7.82 -3.36
N ASN A 109 -3.92 8.39 -4.32
CA ASN A 109 -4.92 9.42 -4.02
C ASN A 109 -6.11 8.85 -3.24
N CYS A 110 -6.57 7.64 -3.55
CA CYS A 110 -7.62 6.95 -2.80
C CYS A 110 -7.24 6.72 -1.33
N VAL A 111 -6.00 6.28 -1.05
CA VAL A 111 -5.48 6.12 0.32
C VAL A 111 -5.49 7.46 1.06
N ILE A 112 -5.06 8.54 0.42
CA ILE A 112 -5.12 9.89 1.02
C ILE A 112 -6.57 10.31 1.30
N SER A 113 -7.50 10.06 0.38
CA SER A 113 -8.92 10.37 0.55
C SER A 113 -9.53 9.65 1.77
N LEU A 114 -9.31 8.34 1.87
CA LEU A 114 -9.77 7.52 3.00
C LEU A 114 -9.21 8.03 4.33
N VAL A 115 -7.91 8.34 4.38
CA VAL A 115 -7.23 8.84 5.58
C VAL A 115 -7.74 10.20 6.01
N THR A 116 -7.94 11.11 5.05
CA THR A 116 -8.47 12.46 5.31
C THR A 116 -9.85 12.39 5.95
N GLN A 117 -10.67 11.43 5.52
CA GLN A 117 -12.01 11.15 6.07
C GLN A 117 -12.01 10.16 7.24
N ARG A 118 -10.84 9.86 7.82
CA ARG A 118 -10.64 9.00 9.01
C ARG A 118 -11.24 7.60 8.84
N MET A 119 -11.19 7.06 7.64
CA MET A 119 -11.62 5.70 7.33
C MET A 119 -10.48 4.70 7.54
N MET A 120 -10.82 3.51 8.04
CA MET A 120 -9.85 2.43 8.22
C MET A 120 -9.38 1.90 6.87
N LEU A 121 -8.08 1.63 6.75
CA LEU A 121 -7.42 1.07 5.58
C LEU A 121 -7.28 -0.44 5.72
N TYR A 122 -7.79 -1.15 4.73
CA TYR A 122 -7.57 -2.56 4.43
C TYR A 122 -7.81 -2.79 2.93
N ASP A 123 -7.58 -4.01 2.47
CA ASP A 123 -7.70 -4.41 1.06
C ASP A 123 -9.03 -4.01 0.42
N THR A 124 -10.17 -4.38 1.05
CA THR A 124 -11.49 -4.10 0.49
C THR A 124 -11.82 -2.61 0.47
N SER A 125 -11.47 -1.86 1.53
CA SER A 125 -11.75 -0.42 1.57
C SER A 125 -10.99 0.34 0.49
N ILE A 126 -9.74 -0.06 0.22
CA ILE A 126 -8.91 0.56 -0.81
C ILE A 126 -9.44 0.19 -2.20
N LEU A 127 -9.85 -1.06 -2.41
CA LEU A 127 -10.41 -1.53 -3.68
C LEU A 127 -11.73 -0.82 -4.00
N TYR A 128 -12.64 -0.68 -3.04
CA TYR A 128 -13.92 0.00 -3.28
C TYR A 128 -13.72 1.50 -3.52
N CYS A 129 -12.78 2.13 -2.80
CA CYS A 129 -12.42 3.52 -3.08
C CYS A 129 -11.80 3.69 -4.47
N TYR A 130 -11.01 2.72 -4.93
CA TYR A 130 -10.47 2.71 -6.28
C TYR A 130 -11.58 2.63 -7.34
N GLU A 131 -12.53 1.70 -7.17
CA GLU A 131 -13.68 1.55 -8.08
C GLU A 131 -14.56 2.80 -8.12
N ALA A 132 -14.91 3.35 -6.95
CA ALA A 132 -15.69 4.59 -6.84
C ALA A 132 -14.96 5.80 -7.44
N SER A 133 -13.62 5.79 -7.50
CA SER A 133 -12.87 6.88 -8.14
C SER A 133 -12.92 6.86 -9.67
N LEU A 134 -13.24 5.72 -10.31
CA LEU A 134 -13.14 5.53 -11.77
C LEU A 134 -13.84 6.60 -12.62
N PRO A 135 -15.02 7.12 -12.23
CA PRO A 135 -15.68 8.21 -12.97
C PRO A 135 -14.89 9.53 -12.99
N HIS A 136 -13.97 9.74 -12.03
CA HIS A 136 -13.20 10.96 -11.89
C HIS A 136 -11.78 10.82 -12.47
N GLN A 137 -11.22 11.93 -12.94
CA GLN A 137 -9.81 11.97 -13.35
C GLN A 137 -8.90 11.89 -12.12
N ILE A 138 -7.75 11.24 -12.26
CA ILE A 138 -6.81 10.95 -11.15
C ILE A 138 -6.44 12.21 -10.36
N LYS A 139 -6.20 13.33 -11.06
CA LYS A 139 -5.83 14.63 -10.47
C LYS A 139 -6.95 15.27 -9.66
N ASP A 140 -8.22 14.93 -9.94
CA ASP A 140 -9.38 15.57 -9.34
C ASP A 140 -9.83 14.87 -8.05
N ILE A 141 -9.39 13.63 -7.80
CA ILE A 141 -9.73 12.81 -6.61
C ILE A 141 -9.41 13.53 -5.29
N LEU A 142 -8.39 14.40 -5.28
CA LEU A 142 -7.98 15.13 -4.07
C LEU A 142 -8.76 16.44 -3.85
N LYS A 143 -9.65 16.83 -4.77
CA LYS A 143 -10.55 17.97 -4.54
C LYS A 143 -11.52 17.60 -3.41
N PRO A 144 -11.77 18.47 -2.43
CA PRO A 144 -12.58 18.13 -1.24
C PRO A 144 -13.96 17.54 -1.57
N GLU A 145 -14.66 18.14 -2.54
CA GLU A 145 -16.00 17.71 -2.97
C GLU A 145 -16.00 16.28 -3.52
N ILE A 146 -15.07 15.97 -4.41
CA ILE A 146 -14.91 14.65 -5.04
C ILE A 146 -14.41 13.62 -4.04
N MET A 147 -13.48 14.03 -3.16
CA MET A 147 -12.96 13.18 -2.10
C MET A 147 -14.08 12.71 -1.17
N GLU A 148 -14.96 13.63 -0.75
CA GLU A 148 -16.09 13.33 0.12
C GLU A 148 -17.10 12.41 -0.57
N GLU A 149 -17.43 12.67 -1.82
CA GLU A 149 -18.30 11.83 -2.66
C GLU A 149 -17.78 10.39 -2.75
N ILE A 150 -16.52 10.20 -3.17
CA ILE A 150 -15.90 8.87 -3.34
C ILE A 150 -15.89 8.10 -2.02
N VAL A 151 -15.53 8.77 -0.91
CA VAL A 151 -15.46 8.10 0.40
C VAL A 151 -16.87 7.77 0.92
N MET A 152 -17.86 8.61 0.66
CA MET A 152 -19.25 8.34 1.03
C MET A 152 -19.79 7.11 0.30
N GLU A 153 -19.57 7.01 -1.01
CA GLU A 153 -19.94 5.82 -1.82
C GLU A 153 -19.22 4.57 -1.31
N THR A 154 -17.91 4.67 -1.07
CA THR A 154 -17.09 3.57 -0.53
C THR A 154 -17.66 3.07 0.82
N ARG A 155 -18.02 3.99 1.70
CA ARG A 155 -18.59 3.67 3.02
C ARG A 155 -19.94 2.98 2.89
N GLN A 156 -20.82 3.47 2.03
CA GLN A 156 -22.11 2.85 1.80
C GLN A 156 -21.95 1.41 1.33
N ARG A 157 -21.08 1.17 0.35
CA ARG A 157 -20.84 -0.16 -0.22
C ARG A 157 -20.24 -1.14 0.78
N LEU A 158 -19.37 -0.67 1.68
CA LEU A 158 -18.85 -1.49 2.78
C LEU A 158 -19.93 -1.88 3.78
N LEU A 159 -20.84 -0.95 4.12
CA LEU A 159 -21.96 -1.24 5.03
C LEU A 159 -22.94 -2.25 4.43
N GLU A 160 -23.20 -2.18 3.12
CA GLU A 160 -24.07 -3.13 2.40
C GLU A 160 -23.47 -4.54 2.33
N GLN A 161 -22.15 -4.68 2.41
CA GLN A 161 -21.48 -5.99 2.43
C GLN A 161 -21.49 -6.63 3.84
N GLU A 162 -21.47 -5.80 4.89
CA GLU A 162 -21.46 -6.26 6.28
C GLU A 162 -22.86 -6.57 6.85
N GLY A 163 -23.93 -6.07 6.22
CA GLY A 163 -25.34 -6.30 6.59
C GLY A 163 -25.96 -7.50 5.92
#